data_AF-A0A1G2G157-F1
#
_entry.id   AF-A0A1G2G157-F1
#
_cell.length_a   1.000
_cell.length_b   1.000
_cell.length_c   1.000
_cell.angle_alpha   90.00
_cell.angle_beta   90.00
_cell.angle_gamma   90.00
#
_symmetry.space_group_name_H-M   'P 1'
#
loop_
_entity.id
_entity.type
_entity.pdbx_description
1 polymer ?
#
loop_
_entity_poly.entity_id
_entity_poly.type
_entity_poly.pdbx_seq_one_letter_code
_entity_poly.pdbx_strand_id
1 'polypeptide(L)' 'MNTRQKLEIIQKMLGLTQTKLALKFGVSFAAFNSWWTGKSNPRPKMQALIDELFLEVTGQKTIPSDQLTAKKQALE' A
#
# COMPACT_ATOMS: atom_id res chain seq x y z
N MET A 1 3.64 -7.94 -12.70
CA MET A 1 4.25 -6.93 -11.82
C MET A 1 5.02 -7.61 -10.70
N ASN A 2 6.20 -7.11 -10.36
CA ASN A 2 6.98 -7.58 -9.20
C ASN A 2 6.62 -6.81 -7.92
N THR A 3 7.04 -7.29 -6.76
CA THR A 3 6.78 -6.65 -5.45
C THR A 3 7.24 -5.21 -5.42
N ARG A 4 8.43 -4.91 -5.93
CA ARG A 4 9.00 -3.56 -5.97
C ARG A 4 8.09 -2.59 -6.73
N GLN A 5 7.63 -2.97 -7.92
CA GLN A 5 6.74 -2.14 -8.74
C GLN A 5 5.42 -1.84 -8.00
N LYS A 6 4.85 -2.83 -7.29
CA LYS A 6 3.63 -2.61 -6.49
C LYS A 6 3.89 -1.60 -5.38
N LEU A 7 5.00 -1.76 -4.66
CA LEU A 7 5.43 -0.84 -3.60
C LEU A 7 5.71 0.58 -4.11
N GLU A 8 6.32 0.73 -5.30
CA GLU A 8 6.57 2.03 -5.94
C GLU A 8 5.27 2.76 -6.29
N ILE A 9 4.27 2.04 -6.81
CA ILE A 9 2.95 2.62 -7.10
C ILE A 9 2.25 3.01 -5.80
N ILE A 10 2.22 2.12 -4.80
CA ILE A 10 1.66 2.43 -3.48
C ILE A 10 2.31 3.68 -2.88
N GLN A 11 3.63 3.79 -2.98
CA GLN A 11 4.36 4.95 -2.49
C GLN A 11 3.93 6.24 -3.18
N LYS A 12 3.87 6.24 -4.51
CA LYS A 12 3.48 7.40 -5.31
C LYS A 12 2.03 7.82 -5.06
N MET A 13 1.12 6.86 -5.00
CA MET A 13 -0.32 7.13 -4.81
C MET A 13 -0.62 7.66 -3.40
N LEU A 14 0.10 7.18 -2.37
CA LEU A 14 -0.11 7.62 -1.00
C LEU A 14 0.76 8.83 -0.60
N GLY A 15 1.75 9.21 -1.42
CA GLY A 15 2.71 10.27 -1.06
C GLY A 15 3.55 9.95 0.18
N LEU A 16 3.73 8.67 0.50
CA LEU A 16 4.41 8.23 1.72
C LEU A 16 5.90 7.97 1.47
N THR A 17 6.71 8.06 2.53
CA THR A 17 8.10 7.57 2.47
C THR A 17 8.12 6.05 2.67
N GLN A 18 9.22 5.41 2.24
CA GLN A 18 9.42 3.97 2.49
C GLN A 18 9.34 3.62 3.98
N THR A 19 9.82 4.51 4.87
CA THR A 19 9.70 4.35 6.33
C THR A 19 8.25 4.35 6.78
N LYS A 20 7.42 5.28 6.29
CA LYS A 20 6.00 5.31 6.63
C LYS A 20 5.26 4.09 6.08
N LEU A 21 5.63 3.60 4.90
CA LEU A 21 5.10 2.34 4.37
C LEU A 21 5.49 1.14 5.22
N ALA A 22 6.76 1.03 5.64
CA ALA A 22 7.21 -0.05 6.52
C ALA A 22 6.37 -0.09 7.81
N LEU A 23 6.13 1.08 8.43
CA LEU A 23 5.25 1.21 9.59
C LEU A 23 3.81 0.78 9.29
N LYS A 24 3.26 1.16 8.12
CA LYS A 24 1.91 0.76 7.69
C LYS A 24 1.79 -0.76 7.51
N PHE A 25 2.83 -1.43 7.02
CA PHE A 25 2.89 -2.88 6.92
C PHE A 25 3.27 -3.57 8.25
N GLY A 26 3.53 -2.82 9.31
CA GLY A 26 3.93 -3.37 10.62
C GLY A 26 5.29 -4.08 10.58
N VAL A 27 6.20 -3.65 9.72
CA VAL A 27 7.54 -4.23 9.58
C VAL A 27 8.63 -3.21 9.81
N SER A 28 9.84 -3.69 10.14
CA SER A 28 11.00 -2.83 10.23
C SER A 28 11.38 -2.25 8.86
N PHE A 29 11.99 -1.06 8.87
CA PHE A 29 12.49 -0.44 7.64
C PHE A 29 13.47 -1.35 6.89
N ALA A 30 14.33 -2.08 7.60
CA ALA A 30 15.29 -3.01 6.99
C ALA A 30 14.59 -4.15 6.23
N ALA A 31 13.52 -4.73 6.82
CA ALA A 31 12.74 -5.77 6.15
C ALA A 31 12.06 -5.22 4.89
N PHE A 32 11.39 -4.08 5.00
CA PHE A 32 10.76 -3.41 3.86
C PHE A 32 11.77 -3.06 2.75
N ASN A 33 12.92 -2.50 3.13
CA ASN A 33 13.98 -2.14 2.19
C ASN A 33 14.57 -3.37 1.48
N SER A 34 14.64 -4.52 2.16
CA SER A 34 15.07 -5.77 1.53
C SER A 34 14.09 -6.24 0.44
N TRP A 35 12.78 -6.04 0.62
CA TRP A 35 11.77 -6.30 -0.41
C TRP A 35 11.86 -5.30 -1.56
N TRP A 36 12.05 -4.03 -1.23
CA TRP A 36 12.18 -2.94 -2.19
C TRP A 36 13.37 -3.13 -3.13
N THR A 37 14.52 -3.53 -2.57
CA THR A 37 15.76 -3.78 -3.33
C THR A 37 15.80 -5.15 -4.00
N GLY A 38 14.79 -6.00 -3.76
CA GLY A 38 14.74 -7.37 -4.29
C GLY A 38 15.72 -8.34 -3.62
N LYS A 39 16.33 -7.97 -2.49
CA LYS A 39 17.21 -8.83 -1.69
C LYS A 39 16.45 -9.97 -1.01
N SER A 40 15.17 -9.77 -0.71
CA SER A 40 14.32 -10.83 -0.16
C SER A 40 12.87 -10.67 -0.64
N ASN A 41 12.10 -11.75 -0.54
CA ASN A 41 10.67 -11.73 -0.84
C ASN A 41 9.85 -11.61 0.46
N PRO A 42 8.75 -10.84 0.46
CA PRO A 42 7.82 -10.82 1.60
C PRO A 42 7.22 -12.21 1.82
N ARG A 43 6.90 -12.54 3.08
CA ARG A 43 6.15 -13.77 3.39
C ARG A 43 4.75 -13.73 2.75
N PRO A 44 4.08 -14.87 2.51
CA PRO A 44 2.76 -14.90 1.86
C PRO A 44 1.74 -13.92 2.47
N LYS A 45 1.68 -13.82 3.81
CA LYS A 45 0.84 -12.84 4.51
C LYS A 45 1.11 -11.39 4.10
N MET A 46 2.38 -11.01 3.94
CA MET A 46 2.77 -9.65 3.54
C MET A 46 2.54 -9.42 2.05
N GLN A 47 2.71 -10.43 1.21
CA GLN A 47 2.37 -10.33 -0.21
C GLN A 47 0.88 -10.02 -0.38
N ALA A 48 0.01 -10.72 0.35
CA ALA A 48 -1.44 -10.45 0.34
C ALA A 48 -1.77 -9.01 0.75
N LEU A 49 -1.13 -8.49 1.81
CA LEU A 49 -1.33 -7.10 2.25
C LEU A 49 -0.82 -6.07 1.22
N ILE A 50 0.33 -6.33 0.59
CA ILE A 50 0.85 -5.47 -0.48
C ILE A 50 -0.12 -5.45 -1.66
N ASP A 51 -0.66 -6.61 -2.02
CA ASP A 51 -1.59 -6.75 -3.14
C ASP A 51 -2.93 -6.07 -2.84
N GLU A 52 -3.46 -6.24 -1.63
CA GLU A 52 -4.67 -5.56 -1.19
C GLU A 52 -4.50 -4.04 -1.21
N LEU A 53 -3.41 -3.53 -0.62
CA LEU A 53 -3.14 -2.09 -0.60
C LEU A 53 -2.90 -1.55 -2.02
N PHE A 54 -2.25 -2.34 -2.89
CA PHE A 54 -2.07 -1.98 -4.29
C PHE A 54 -3.43 -1.82 -5.01
N LEU A 55 -4.35 -2.76 -4.83
CA LEU A 55 -5.69 -2.68 -5.42
C LEU A 55 -6.49 -1.50 -4.86
N GLU A 56 -6.34 -1.21 -3.57
CA GLU A 56 -6.97 -0.07 -2.90
C GLU A 56 -6.53 1.27 -3.50
N VAL A 57 -5.21 1.48 -3.62
CA VAL A 57 -4.66 2.76 -4.09
C VAL A 57 -4.77 2.97 -5.59
N THR A 58 -4.88 1.89 -6.37
CA THR A 58 -5.10 1.95 -7.82
C THR A 58 -6.58 2.03 -8.19
N GLY A 59 -7.49 1.99 -7.21
CA GLY A 59 -8.94 2.02 -7.45
C GLY A 59 -9.46 0.75 -8.14
N GLN A 60 -8.67 -0.32 -8.15
CA GLN A 60 -9.05 -1.64 -8.71
C GLN A 60 -9.71 -2.52 -7.65
N LYS A 61 -9.80 -2.05 -6.40
CA LYS A 61 -10.70 -2.62 -5.39
C LYS A 61 -12.11 -2.36 -5.91
N THR A 62 -12.77 -3.38 -6.45
CA THR A 62 -14.22 -3.39 -6.70
C THR A 62 -14.94 -3.34 -5.34
N ILE A 63 -14.88 -2.17 -4.71
CA ILE A 63 -15.76 -1.81 -3.60
C ILE A 63 -16.87 -0.99 -4.26
N PRO A 64 -18.15 -1.42 -4.18
CA PRO A 64 -19.26 -0.62 -4.67
C PRO A 64 -19.21 0.77 -4.03
N SER A 65 -19.47 1.77 -4.86
CA SER A 65 -19.22 3.21 -4.72
C SER A 65 -19.97 3.91 -3.58
N ASP A 66 -20.11 3.30 -2.40
CA ASP A 66 -21.13 3.71 -1.43
C ASP A 66 -20.57 4.28 -0.10
N GLN A 67 -19.26 4.50 0.04
CA GLN A 67 -18.69 5.00 1.31
C GLN A 67 -17.71 6.19 1.21
N LEU A 68 -17.60 6.85 0.06
CA LEU A 68 -16.71 8.03 -0.08
C LEU A 68 -17.43 9.38 -0.15
N THR A 69 -18.76 9.42 -0.10
CA THR A 69 -19.55 10.67 -0.14
C THR A 69 -19.84 11.26 1.25
N ALA A 70 -19.45 10.61 2.35
CA ALA A 70 -19.97 10.94 3.68
C ALA A 70 -19.09 11.88 4.55
N LYS A 71 -18.05 12.53 4.03
CA LYS A 71 -17.24 13.48 4.86
C LYS A 71 -16.95 14.84 4.24
N LYS A 72 -17.73 15.28 3.25
CA LYS A 72 -17.61 16.65 2.68
C LYS A 72 -18.81 17.57 2.95
N GLN A 73 -19.79 17.18 3.77
CA GLN A 73 -20.99 17.99 4.06
C GLN A 73 -21.14 18.43 5.54
N ALA A 74 -20.08 18.41 6.34
CA ALA A 74 -20.17 18.84 7.76
C ALA A 74 -19.58 20.24 8.03
N LEU A 75 -19.54 21.12 7.02
CA LEU A 75 -19.20 22.53 7.23
C LEU A 75 -19.91 23.40 6.16
N GLU A 76 -21.24 23.42 6.24
CA GLU A 76 -22.05 24.57 5.81
C GLU A 76 -22.69 25.19 7.06
#